data_AF-A0A3B9CZ19-F1
#
_entry.id   AF-A0A3B9CZ19-F1
#
_cell.length_a   1.000
_cell.length_b   1.000
_cell.length_c   1.000
_cell.angle_alpha   90.00
_cell.angle_beta   90.00
_cell.angle_gamma   90.00
#
_symmetry.space_group_name_H-M   'P 1'
#
loop_
_entity.id
_entity.type
_entity.pdbx_description
1 polymer ?
#
loop_
_entity_poly.entity_id
_entity_poly.type
_entity_poly.pdbx_seq_one_letter_code
_entity_poly.pdbx_strand_id
1 'polypeptide(L)'
;MKTEVPRPVRLRWFTSPQQAEFAKLALEVEGIHSTTTGADLASMLSYYGQAVTRVELYVDASDRERAEKVLSAPDTEPGRTEDWCCSYCGEPNGAAFELCWACQASVEEAADEPAARDPASNPDQERRVRIRRAVLLGILFPVPIGIYGLAMCAFKALSFGADPDLAVRRILQGTLILILVLMCIGMEDFVRLLLSMVPGTP
;
A
#
# COMPACT_ATOMS: atom_id res chain seq x y z
N MET A 1 38.55 31.65 29.00
CA MET A 1 37.09 31.70 28.75
C MET A 1 36.55 30.29 28.91
N LYS A 2 35.67 30.03 29.90
CA LYS A 2 34.93 28.77 29.96
C LYS A 2 33.80 28.91 28.94
N THR A 3 33.84 28.14 27.86
CA THR A 3 32.69 27.97 26.97
C THR A 3 31.63 27.21 27.78
N GLU A 4 30.58 27.90 28.21
CA GLU A 4 29.36 27.25 28.65
C GLU A 4 28.84 26.45 27.46
N VAL A 5 28.90 25.12 27.58
CA VAL A 5 28.24 24.23 26.61
C VAL A 5 26.74 24.38 26.86
N PRO A 6 25.96 24.92 25.90
CA PRO A 6 24.53 25.08 26.08
C PRO A 6 23.91 23.71 26.36
N ARG A 7 23.07 23.65 27.40
CA ARG A 7 22.43 22.40 27.80
C ARG A 7 21.23 22.17 26.89
N PRO A 8 21.16 21.04 26.16
CA PRO A 8 20.03 20.76 25.29
C PRO A 8 18.75 20.62 26.12
N VAL A 9 17.67 21.22 25.63
CA VAL A 9 16.34 21.19 26.24
C VAL A 9 15.41 20.35 25.39
N ARG A 10 14.53 19.58 26.05
CA ARG A 10 13.53 18.78 25.34
C ARG A 10 12.48 19.70 24.73
N LEU A 11 12.24 19.53 23.43
CA LEU A 11 11.23 20.27 22.67
C LEU A 11 9.88 19.55 22.75
N ARG A 12 9.79 18.35 22.18
CA ARG A 12 8.59 17.48 22.25
C ARG A 12 8.96 16.00 22.18
N TRP A 13 7.95 15.15 22.29
CA TRP A 13 8.06 13.72 22.05
C TRP A 13 7.14 13.27 20.91
N PHE A 14 7.51 12.15 20.30
CA PHE A 14 6.82 11.48 19.20
C PHE A 14 6.61 10.01 19.54
N THR A 15 5.55 9.41 19.00
CA THR A 15 5.27 7.98 19.13
C THR A 15 5.97 7.15 18.05
N SER A 16 6.32 7.78 16.93
CA SER A 16 6.97 7.18 15.78
C SER A 16 8.40 7.75 15.62
N PRO A 17 9.41 6.89 15.36
CA PRO A 17 10.74 7.36 15.01
C PRO A 17 10.75 8.14 13.69
N GLN A 18 9.90 7.79 12.72
CA GLN A 18 9.80 8.51 11.44
C GLN A 18 9.32 9.95 11.63
N GLN A 19 8.32 10.19 12.48
CA GLN A 19 7.85 11.54 12.78
C GLN A 19 8.94 12.38 13.47
N ALA A 20 9.72 11.77 14.36
CA ALA A 20 10.83 12.46 15.02
C ALA A 20 11.94 12.85 14.02
N GLU A 21 12.25 11.98 13.05
CA GLU A 21 13.22 12.29 12.01
C GLU A 21 12.71 13.35 11.03
N PHE A 22 11.44 13.34 10.64
CA PHE A 22 10.87 14.43 9.83
C PHE A 22 10.94 15.78 10.55
N ALA A 23 10.61 15.81 11.84
CA ALA A 23 10.74 17.03 12.63
C ALA A 23 12.20 17.50 12.75
N LYS A 24 13.14 16.57 12.92
CA LYS A 24 14.57 16.87 12.93
C LYS A 24 15.03 17.47 11.60
N LEU A 25 14.63 16.88 10.47
CA LEU A 25 14.95 17.39 9.13
C LEU A 25 14.38 18.80 8.91
N ALA A 26 13.13 19.05 9.33
CA ALA A 26 12.52 20.37 9.24
C ALA A 26 13.31 21.43 10.03
N LEU A 27 13.83 21.06 11.22
CA LEU A 27 14.69 21.95 12.00
C LEU A 27 16.07 22.16 11.36
N GLU A 28 16.65 21.11 10.79
CA GLU A 28 17.96 21.19 10.11
C GLU A 28 17.92 22.08 8.87
N VAL A 29 16.82 22.07 8.11
CA VAL A 29 16.60 22.99 6.97
C VAL A 29 16.65 24.45 7.41
N GLU A 30 16.12 24.76 8.60
CA GLU A 30 16.13 26.09 9.22
C GLU A 30 17.44 26.41 9.97
N GLY A 31 18.45 25.53 9.84
CA GLY A 31 19.76 25.66 10.47
C GLY A 31 19.74 25.46 11.99
N ILE A 32 18.72 24.80 12.54
CA ILE A 32 18.60 24.50 13.98
C ILE A 32 19.12 23.10 14.24
N HIS A 33 20.18 22.99 15.04
CA HIS A 33 20.71 21.69 15.43
C HIS A 33 19.76 20.99 16.42
N SER A 34 19.47 19.71 16.17
CA SER A 34 18.59 18.92 17.03
C SER A 34 19.05 17.47 17.13
N THR A 35 18.73 16.84 18.26
CA THR A 35 19.10 15.45 18.55
C THR A 35 17.87 14.66 19.00
N THR A 36 17.72 13.43 18.50
CA THR A 36 16.66 12.50 18.91
C THR A 36 17.19 11.50 19.92
N THR A 37 16.37 11.10 20.89
CA THR A 37 16.69 10.05 21.87
C THR A 37 15.55 9.05 21.94
N GLY A 38 15.88 7.75 21.98
CA GLY A 38 14.89 6.67 22.04
C GLY A 38 14.43 6.15 20.67
N ALA A 39 14.94 6.68 19.55
CA ALA A 39 14.61 6.23 18.21
C ALA A 39 15.04 4.77 17.95
N ASP A 40 16.23 4.37 18.44
CA ASP A 40 16.73 3.00 18.31
C ASP A 40 15.84 2.01 19.06
N LEU A 41 15.52 2.34 20.32
CA LEU A 41 14.63 1.53 21.16
C LEU A 41 13.23 1.43 20.54
N ALA A 42 12.70 2.54 20.02
CA ALA A 42 11.42 2.55 19.33
C ALA A 42 11.42 1.67 18.07
N SER A 43 12.52 1.64 17.33
CA SER A 43 12.68 0.80 16.15
C SER A 43 12.74 -0.69 16.53
N MET A 44 13.50 -1.03 17.58
CA MET A 44 13.58 -2.39 18.10
C MET A 44 12.23 -2.92 18.62
N LEU A 45 11.43 -2.06 19.25
CA LEU A 45 10.14 -2.42 19.84
C LEU A 45 8.94 -2.15 18.92
N SER A 46 9.18 -1.87 17.63
CA SER A 46 8.13 -1.51 16.68
C SER A 46 6.97 -2.51 16.60
N TYR A 47 7.24 -3.80 16.83
CA TYR A 47 6.23 -4.87 16.82
C TYR A 47 5.30 -4.87 18.04
N TYR A 48 5.66 -4.21 19.15
CA TYR A 48 4.77 -4.02 20.30
C TYR A 48 3.81 -2.84 20.14
N GLY A 49 3.92 -2.11 19.03
CA GLY A 49 3.08 -0.97 18.71
C GLY A 49 3.50 0.33 19.41
N GLN A 50 2.80 1.41 19.08
CA GLN A 50 3.20 2.77 19.44
C GLN A 50 3.00 3.15 20.92
N ALA A 51 2.35 2.29 21.71
CA ALA A 51 2.08 2.56 23.12
C ALA A 51 3.34 2.48 24.01
N VAL A 52 4.37 1.75 23.57
CA VAL A 52 5.62 1.53 24.32
C VAL A 52 6.79 2.34 23.77
N THR A 53 6.59 3.05 22.65
CA THR A 53 7.64 3.80 21.97
C THR A 53 7.50 5.29 22.27
N ARG A 54 8.58 5.89 22.77
CA ARG A 54 8.69 7.34 22.96
C ARG A 54 10.03 7.80 22.43
N VAL A 55 9.98 8.67 21.43
CA VAL A 55 11.16 9.34 20.87
C VAL A 55 11.12 10.80 21.29
N GLU A 56 12.16 11.26 21.96
CA GLU A 56 12.26 12.65 22.43
C GLU A 56 13.18 13.45 21.51
N LEU A 57 12.76 14.67 21.17
CA LEU A 57 13.52 15.60 20.36
C LEU A 57 14.07 16.73 21.25
N TYR A 58 15.36 16.97 21.15
CA TYR A 58 16.11 17.96 21.90
C TYR A 58 16.71 19.00 20.98
N VAL A 59 16.73 20.25 21.45
CA VAL A 59 17.33 21.41 20.78
C VAL A 59 18.14 22.23 21.77
N ASP A 60 19.02 23.11 21.29
CA ASP A 60 19.68 24.07 22.16
C ASP A 60 18.66 25.03 22.81
N ALA A 61 18.94 25.43 24.05
CA ALA A 61 18.03 26.30 24.80
C ALA A 61 17.78 27.65 24.10
N SER A 62 18.77 28.16 23.36
CA SER A 62 18.68 29.37 22.54
C SER A 62 17.67 29.26 21.40
N ASP A 63 17.47 28.05 20.87
CA ASP A 63 16.68 27.82 19.66
C ASP A 63 15.31 27.21 19.94
N ARG A 64 14.98 26.96 21.22
CA ARG A 64 13.70 26.36 21.64
C ARG A 64 12.49 27.06 21.04
N GLU A 65 12.40 28.39 21.16
CA GLU A 65 11.24 29.16 20.69
C GLU A 65 11.17 29.19 19.15
N ARG A 66 12.32 29.33 18.48
CA ARG A 66 12.40 29.22 17.02
C ARG A 66 11.96 27.84 16.53
N ALA A 67 12.45 26.79 17.16
CA ALA A 67 12.12 25.41 16.82
C ALA A 67 10.63 25.11 17.03
N GLU A 68 10.03 25.59 18.11
CA GLU A 68 8.58 25.50 18.35
C GLU A 68 7.78 26.16 17.22
N LYS A 69 8.23 27.33 16.73
CA LYS A 69 7.58 28.04 15.63
C LYS A 69 7.67 27.28 14.31
N VAL A 70 8.83 26.71 13.97
CA VAL A 70 9.02 25.90 12.76
C VAL A 70 8.10 24.68 12.77
N LEU A 71 8.06 23.95 13.88
CA LEU A 71 7.23 22.74 13.99
C LEU A 71 5.73 23.00 14.14
N SER A 72 5.33 24.25 14.38
CA SER A 72 3.92 24.67 14.47
C SER A 72 3.42 25.35 13.19
N ALA A 73 4.31 25.59 12.21
CA ALA A 73 3.89 26.10 10.93
C ALA A 73 3.01 25.03 10.25
N PRO A 74 1.80 25.39 9.77
CA PRO A 74 1.03 24.47 8.93
C PRO A 74 1.85 24.13 7.70
N ASP A 75 1.75 22.89 7.22
CA ASP A 75 2.32 22.45 5.94
C ASP A 75 1.67 23.25 4.81
N THR A 76 2.14 24.48 4.61
CA THR A 76 1.78 25.32 3.47
C THR A 76 2.60 24.85 2.28
N GLU A 77 2.35 23.62 1.82
CA GLU A 77 2.58 23.34 0.42
C GLU A 77 1.51 24.10 -0.39
N PRO A 78 1.89 24.85 -1.43
CA PRO A 78 0.94 25.40 -2.39
C PRO A 78 0.44 24.29 -3.32
N GLY A 79 -0.12 23.22 -2.75
CA GLY A 79 -0.91 22.25 -3.50
C GLY A 79 -2.27 22.85 -3.83
N ARG A 80 -2.87 22.48 -4.96
CA ARG A 80 -4.28 22.80 -5.19
C ARG A 80 -5.10 22.25 -4.02
N THR A 81 -6.08 23.01 -3.60
CA THR A 81 -7.02 22.61 -2.55
C THR A 81 -8.26 21.92 -3.09
N GLU A 82 -8.43 21.92 -4.42
CA GLU A 82 -9.63 21.41 -5.09
C GLU A 82 -9.29 20.23 -6.00
N ASP A 83 -10.11 19.18 -5.89
CA ASP A 83 -10.09 18.04 -6.81
C ASP A 83 -10.36 18.52 -8.24
N TRP A 84 -9.82 17.81 -9.23
CA TRP A 84 -9.95 18.18 -10.63
C TRP A 84 -10.37 16.98 -11.48
N CYS A 85 -11.20 17.22 -12.49
CA CYS A 85 -11.59 16.18 -13.43
C CYS A 85 -10.73 16.28 -14.69
N CYS A 86 -10.14 15.18 -15.12
CA CYS A 86 -9.35 15.15 -16.34
C CYS A 86 -10.26 15.36 -17.55
N SER A 87 -9.99 16.39 -18.35
CA SER A 87 -10.77 16.65 -19.58
C SER A 87 -10.53 15.60 -20.68
N TYR A 88 -9.41 14.87 -20.65
CA TYR A 88 -9.08 13.88 -21.66
C TYR A 88 -9.84 12.57 -21.49
N CYS A 89 -9.94 12.06 -20.25
CA CYS A 89 -10.57 10.76 -19.97
C CYS A 89 -11.78 10.85 -19.04
N GLY A 90 -12.06 12.01 -18.45
CA GLY A 90 -13.19 12.23 -17.53
C GLY A 90 -12.97 11.69 -16.11
N GLU A 91 -11.74 11.32 -15.75
CA GLU A 91 -11.45 10.74 -14.43
C GLU A 91 -11.35 11.83 -13.35
N PRO A 92 -12.01 11.69 -12.19
CA PRO A 92 -11.82 12.57 -11.05
C PRO A 92 -10.47 12.27 -10.38
N ASN A 93 -9.63 13.31 -10.22
CA ASN A 93 -8.34 13.24 -9.56
C ASN A 93 -8.35 14.14 -8.32
N GLY A 94 -7.65 13.70 -7.27
CA GLY A 94 -7.49 14.47 -6.05
C GLY A 94 -6.61 15.71 -6.25
N ALA A 95 -6.83 16.72 -5.42
CA ALA A 95 -6.11 18.00 -5.48
C ALA A 95 -4.56 17.89 -5.36
N ALA A 96 -4.07 16.82 -4.73
CA ALA A 96 -2.65 16.53 -4.57
C ALA A 96 -1.95 15.97 -5.83
N PHE A 97 -2.70 15.67 -6.89
CA PHE A 97 -2.16 15.06 -8.11
C PHE A 97 -2.04 16.08 -9.24
N GLU A 98 -0.82 16.21 -9.79
CA GLU A 98 -0.55 17.06 -10.96
C GLU A 98 -0.86 16.35 -12.30
N LEU A 99 -0.94 15.02 -12.28
CA LEU A 99 -1.18 14.16 -13.43
C LEU A 99 -2.42 13.30 -13.22
N CYS A 100 -3.17 13.04 -14.29
CA CYS A 100 -4.33 12.17 -14.23
C CYS A 100 -3.92 10.72 -13.94
N TRP A 101 -4.55 10.08 -12.96
CA TRP A 101 -4.26 8.70 -12.59
C TRP A 101 -4.42 7.72 -13.75
N ALA A 102 -5.45 7.91 -14.58
CA ALA A 102 -5.77 7.01 -15.69
C ALA A 102 -4.89 7.22 -16.95
N CYS A 103 -4.82 8.46 -17.46
CA CYS A 103 -4.17 8.75 -18.74
C CYS A 103 -2.80 9.43 -18.63
N GLN A 104 -2.37 9.79 -17.42
CA GLN A 104 -1.11 10.50 -17.14
C GLN A 104 -0.99 11.90 -17.78
N ALA A 105 -2.08 12.46 -18.34
CA ALA A 105 -2.09 13.83 -18.82
C ALA A 105 -2.01 14.82 -17.65
N SER A 106 -1.22 15.88 -17.82
CA SER A 106 -1.18 16.98 -16.86
C SER A 106 -2.47 17.80 -16.89
N VAL A 107 -2.67 18.61 -15.85
CA VAL A 107 -3.82 19.52 -15.82
C VAL A 107 -3.75 20.58 -16.92
N GLU A 108 -2.55 21.02 -17.29
CA GLU A 108 -2.34 22.03 -18.32
C GLU A 108 -2.65 21.46 -19.72
N GLU A 109 -2.13 20.26 -20.02
CA GLU A 109 -2.47 19.56 -21.26
C GLU A 109 -3.98 19.31 -21.34
N ALA A 110 -4.61 18.95 -20.21
CA ALA A 110 -6.05 18.75 -20.14
C ALA A 110 -6.84 20.04 -20.48
N ALA A 111 -6.32 21.23 -20.20
CA ALA A 111 -7.05 22.46 -20.47
C ALA A 111 -7.09 22.85 -21.96
N ASP A 112 -6.05 22.52 -22.73
CA ASP A 112 -5.78 23.27 -23.98
C ASP A 112 -6.21 22.63 -25.32
N GLU A 113 -6.56 21.33 -25.44
CA GLU A 113 -7.23 20.83 -26.67
C GLU A 113 -7.77 19.38 -26.57
N PRO A 114 -8.99 19.07 -27.07
CA PRO A 114 -9.45 17.70 -27.24
C PRO A 114 -9.06 17.17 -28.62
N ALA A 115 -7.79 16.85 -28.86
CA ALA A 115 -7.38 16.25 -30.13
C ALA A 115 -6.08 15.44 -30.04
N ALA A 116 -6.21 14.13 -29.84
CA ALA A 116 -5.48 13.07 -30.57
C ALA A 116 -5.58 11.74 -29.81
N ARG A 117 -6.72 11.07 -29.95
CA ARG A 117 -6.78 9.63 -29.67
C ARG A 117 -5.93 8.95 -30.75
N ASP A 118 -4.93 8.17 -30.35
CA ASP A 118 -4.33 7.19 -31.25
C ASP A 118 -5.44 6.22 -31.71
N PRO A 119 -5.82 6.18 -33.01
CA PRO A 119 -6.87 5.29 -33.49
C PRO A 119 -6.51 3.80 -33.36
N ALA A 120 -5.29 3.46 -32.91
CA ALA A 120 -4.87 2.08 -32.67
C ALA A 120 -5.26 1.51 -31.29
N SER A 121 -5.70 2.33 -30.31
CA SER A 121 -6.16 1.79 -29.02
C SER A 121 -7.63 1.32 -29.13
N ASN A 122 -7.86 0.20 -29.82
CA ASN A 122 -9.18 -0.43 -29.84
C ASN A 122 -9.56 -0.81 -28.39
N PRO A 123 -10.65 -0.27 -27.80
CA PRO A 123 -11.06 -0.61 -26.44
C PRO A 123 -11.31 -2.10 -26.24
N ASP A 124 -11.67 -2.84 -27.29
CA ASP A 124 -11.78 -4.30 -27.25
C ASP A 124 -10.42 -5.00 -27.10
N GLN A 125 -9.33 -4.41 -27.59
CA GLN A 125 -7.99 -4.95 -27.49
C GLN A 125 -7.45 -4.81 -26.07
N GLU A 126 -7.65 -3.65 -25.42
CA GLU A 126 -7.32 -3.49 -24.00
C GLU A 126 -8.16 -4.41 -23.11
N ARG A 127 -9.46 -4.55 -23.41
CA ARG A 127 -10.35 -5.48 -22.69
C ARG A 127 -9.85 -6.92 -22.81
N ARG A 128 -9.45 -7.36 -24.01
CA ARG A 128 -8.90 -8.71 -24.25
C ARG A 128 -7.57 -8.93 -23.54
N VAL A 129 -6.69 -7.93 -23.47
CA VAL A 129 -5.41 -8.03 -22.74
C VAL A 129 -5.64 -8.13 -21.23
N ARG A 130 -6.57 -7.33 -20.68
CA ARG A 130 -6.95 -7.40 -19.26
C ARG A 130 -7.57 -8.76 -18.91
N ILE A 131 -8.48 -9.27 -19.74
CA ILE A 131 -9.09 -10.60 -19.56
C ILE A 131 -8.02 -11.70 -19.61
N ARG A 132 -7.10 -11.67 -20.60
CA ARG A 132 -6.02 -12.66 -20.70
C ARG A 132 -5.07 -12.64 -19.50
N ARG A 133 -4.71 -11.46 -18.99
CA ARG A 133 -3.88 -11.32 -17.77
C ARG A 133 -4.59 -11.82 -16.52
N ALA A 134 -5.89 -11.53 -16.37
CA ALA A 134 -6.70 -12.01 -15.26
C ALA A 134 -6.87 -13.54 -15.27
N VAL A 135 -7.07 -14.14 -16.45
CA VAL A 135 -7.15 -15.60 -16.62
C VAL A 135 -5.80 -16.27 -16.32
N LEU A 136 -4.69 -15.69 -16.79
CA LEU A 136 -3.36 -16.19 -16.45
C LEU A 136 -3.14 -16.15 -14.93
N LEU A 137 -3.40 -15.03 -14.25
CA LEU A 137 -3.21 -14.95 -12.80
C LEU A 137 -4.17 -15.85 -12.01
N GLY A 138 -5.44 -15.96 -12.44
CA GLY A 138 -6.45 -16.78 -11.80
C GLY A 138 -6.28 -18.28 -11.97
N ILE A 139 -5.60 -18.74 -13.03
CA ILE A 139 -5.29 -20.17 -13.25
C ILE A 139 -3.90 -20.52 -12.72
N LEU A 140 -2.91 -19.65 -12.93
CA LEU A 140 -1.52 -19.95 -12.58
C LEU A 140 -1.25 -19.90 -11.07
N PHE A 141 -2.06 -19.20 -10.28
CA PHE A 141 -1.83 -19.03 -8.84
C PHE A 141 -2.50 -20.10 -7.94
N PRO A 142 -3.77 -20.51 -8.13
CA PRO A 142 -4.39 -21.49 -7.24
C PRO A 142 -4.06 -22.95 -7.57
N VAL A 143 -3.76 -23.27 -8.84
CA VAL A 143 -3.49 -24.66 -9.27
C VAL A 143 -2.18 -25.21 -8.67
N PRO A 144 -1.04 -24.50 -8.68
CA PRO A 144 0.19 -25.02 -8.08
C PRO A 144 0.08 -25.15 -6.55
N ILE A 145 -0.63 -24.23 -5.90
CA ILE A 145 -0.88 -24.28 -4.44
C ILE A 145 -1.72 -25.50 -4.08
N GLY A 146 -2.78 -25.80 -4.86
CA GLY A 146 -3.60 -26.99 -4.66
C GLY A 146 -2.83 -28.30 -4.90
N ILE A 147 -2.03 -28.36 -5.96
CA ILE A 147 -1.17 -29.53 -6.26
C ILE A 147 -0.12 -29.73 -5.17
N TYR A 148 0.52 -28.66 -4.70
CA TYR A 148 1.50 -28.72 -3.61
C TYR A 148 0.86 -29.18 -2.29
N GLY A 149 -0.34 -28.70 -1.97
CA GLY A 149 -1.10 -29.13 -0.79
C GLY A 149 -1.44 -30.63 -0.83
N LEU A 150 -1.89 -31.15 -1.98
CA LEU A 150 -2.15 -32.58 -2.18
C LEU A 150 -0.88 -33.42 -2.07
N ALA A 151 0.23 -32.98 -2.67
CA ALA A 151 1.52 -33.66 -2.59
C ALA A 151 2.03 -33.73 -1.14
N MET A 152 1.91 -32.64 -0.37
CA MET A 152 2.30 -32.61 1.04
C MET A 152 1.43 -33.52 1.93
N CYS A 153 0.12 -33.58 1.66
CA CYS A 153 -0.78 -34.52 2.34
C CYS A 153 -0.43 -35.98 2.04
N ALA A 154 -0.18 -36.31 0.77
CA ALA A 154 0.22 -37.65 0.35
C ALA A 154 1.58 -38.07 0.95
N PHE A 155 2.57 -37.17 0.94
CA PHE A 155 3.88 -37.41 1.53
C PHE A 155 3.78 -37.69 3.05
N LYS A 156 2.95 -36.91 3.75
CA LYS A 156 2.75 -37.08 5.20
C LYS A 156 1.99 -38.36 5.54
N ALA A 157 1.02 -38.76 4.71
CA ALA A 157 0.31 -40.04 4.86
C ALA A 157 1.24 -41.24 4.65
N LEU A 158 2.11 -41.18 3.65
CA LEU A 158 3.11 -42.22 3.37
C LEU A 158 4.21 -42.29 4.44
N SER A 159 4.63 -41.16 5.00
CA SER A 159 5.77 -41.09 5.92
C SER A 159 5.44 -41.43 7.37
N PHE A 160 4.18 -41.27 7.82
CA PHE A 160 3.84 -41.36 9.24
C PHE A 160 2.78 -42.41 9.60
N GLY A 161 2.40 -43.31 8.68
CA GLY A 161 1.46 -44.39 8.98
C GLY A 161 0.13 -43.88 9.54
N ALA A 162 -0.35 -42.75 9.01
CA ALA A 162 -1.53 -42.07 9.53
C ALA A 162 -2.80 -42.86 9.21
N ASP A 163 -3.68 -42.92 10.21
CA ASP A 163 -5.01 -43.53 10.12
C ASP A 163 -5.78 -42.98 8.90
N PRO A 164 -6.15 -43.81 7.91
CA PRO A 164 -6.72 -43.36 6.64
C PRO A 164 -7.97 -42.50 6.82
N ASP A 165 -8.75 -42.73 7.88
CA ASP A 165 -9.95 -41.96 8.18
C ASP A 165 -9.65 -40.50 8.54
N LEU A 166 -8.51 -40.22 9.19
CA LEU A 166 -8.12 -38.86 9.54
C LEU A 166 -7.62 -38.08 8.30
N ALA A 167 -6.96 -38.77 7.37
CA ALA A 167 -6.51 -38.19 6.11
C ALA A 167 -7.70 -37.80 5.23
N VAL A 168 -8.70 -38.69 5.10
CA VAL A 168 -9.93 -38.43 4.34
C VAL A 168 -10.70 -37.24 4.90
N ARG A 169 -10.86 -37.15 6.23
CA ARG A 169 -11.53 -36.00 6.87
C ARG A 169 -10.84 -34.67 6.60
N ARG A 170 -9.51 -34.62 6.63
CA ARG A 170 -8.75 -33.40 6.35
C ARG A 170 -8.81 -32.98 4.88
N ILE A 171 -8.84 -33.94 3.96
CA ILE A 171 -9.05 -33.66 2.52
C ILE A 171 -10.44 -33.10 2.29
N LEU A 172 -11.49 -33.75 2.81
CA LEU A 172 -12.87 -33.26 2.72
C LEU A 172 -13.03 -31.86 3.31
N GLN A 173 -12.41 -31.59 4.45
CA GLN A 173 -12.46 -30.27 5.09
C GLN A 173 -11.73 -29.20 4.25
N GLY A 174 -10.58 -29.53 3.67
CA GLY A 174 -9.86 -28.62 2.76
C GLY A 174 -10.64 -28.34 1.48
N THR A 175 -11.27 -29.36 0.89
CA THR A 175 -12.13 -29.22 -0.28
C THR A 175 -13.37 -28.38 0.03
N LEU A 176 -13.99 -28.57 1.20
CA LEU A 176 -15.15 -27.79 1.64
C LEU A 176 -14.80 -26.30 1.82
N ILE A 177 -13.64 -26.00 2.42
CA ILE A 177 -13.16 -24.61 2.58
C ILE A 177 -12.89 -23.98 1.22
N LEU A 178 -12.28 -24.70 0.28
CA LEU A 178 -12.05 -24.20 -1.07
C LEU A 178 -13.37 -23.91 -1.79
N ILE A 179 -14.36 -24.80 -1.68
CA ILE A 179 -15.71 -24.59 -2.22
C ILE A 179 -16.36 -23.36 -1.60
N LEU A 180 -16.28 -23.20 -0.27
CA LEU A 180 -16.83 -22.02 0.41
C LEU A 180 -16.15 -20.72 -0.02
N VAL A 181 -14.83 -20.71 -0.18
CA VAL A 181 -14.08 -19.56 -0.70
C VAL A 181 -14.52 -19.23 -2.13
N LEU A 182 -14.65 -20.25 -3.00
CA LEU A 182 -15.16 -20.07 -4.36
C LEU A 182 -16.62 -19.58 -4.39
N MET A 183 -17.46 -20.02 -3.44
CA MET A 183 -18.82 -19.52 -3.28
C MET A 183 -18.86 -18.07 -2.76
N CYS A 184 -17.97 -17.69 -1.84
CA CYS A 184 -17.82 -16.33 -1.33
C CYS A 184 -17.28 -15.35 -2.38
N ILE A 185 -16.47 -15.82 -3.34
CA ILE A 185 -16.02 -15.03 -4.49
C ILE A 185 -17.17 -14.76 -5.49
N GLY A 186 -18.36 -15.33 -5.26
CA GLY A 186 -19.56 -15.10 -6.04
C GLY A 186 -19.65 -16.09 -7.20
N MET A 187 -20.37 -17.19 -7.00
CA MET A 187 -20.65 -18.16 -8.07
C MET A 187 -21.29 -17.51 -9.31
N GLU A 188 -21.99 -16.38 -9.16
CA GLU A 188 -22.61 -15.67 -10.28
C GLU A 188 -21.58 -15.17 -11.30
N ASP A 189 -20.43 -14.67 -10.83
CA ASP A 189 -19.37 -14.20 -11.73
C ASP A 189 -18.62 -15.36 -12.36
N PHE A 190 -18.39 -16.45 -11.63
CA PHE A 190 -17.74 -17.65 -12.17
C PHE A 190 -18.63 -18.40 -13.19
N VAL A 191 -19.94 -18.51 -12.94
CA VAL A 191 -20.91 -19.12 -13.86
C VAL A 191 -21.11 -18.26 -15.10
N ARG A 192 -21.17 -16.93 -14.97
CA ARG A 192 -21.17 -16.01 -16.12
C ARG A 192 -19.88 -16.13 -16.93
N LEU A 193 -18.72 -16.31 -16.28
CA LEU A 193 -17.45 -16.54 -16.95
C LEU A 193 -17.42 -17.87 -17.71
N LEU A 194 -17.91 -18.96 -17.10
CA LEU A 194 -17.98 -20.28 -17.73
C LEU A 194 -18.96 -20.30 -18.93
N LEU A 195 -20.13 -19.68 -18.78
CA LEU A 195 -21.09 -19.55 -19.87
C LEU A 195 -20.55 -18.68 -21.01
N SER A 196 -19.70 -17.70 -20.73
CA SER A 196 -19.03 -16.88 -21.76
C SER A 196 -17.90 -17.61 -22.51
N MET A 197 -17.47 -18.79 -22.03
CA MET A 197 -16.43 -19.60 -22.66
C MET A 197 -16.96 -20.73 -23.55
N VAL A 198 -18.28 -20.93 -23.65
CA VAL A 198 -18.89 -21.89 -24.60
C VAL A 198 -19.22 -21.12 -25.89
N PRO A 199 -18.44 -21.25 -26.98
CA PRO A 199 -18.74 -20.59 -28.23
C PRO A 199 -19.75 -21.44 -28.99
N GLY A 200 -20.99 -20.95 -29.08
CA GLY A 200 -22.02 -21.53 -29.93
C GLY A 200 -23.17 -22.17 -29.16
N THR A 201 -24.13 -21.34 -28.77
CA THR A 201 -25.55 -21.70 -28.82
C THR A 201 -26.29 -20.55 -29.51
N PRO A 202 -27.24 -20.86 -30.40
CA PRO A 202 -27.94 -19.88 -31.26
C PRO A 202 -28.75 -18.87 -30.48
#